data_AF-A0A6G2BIG5-F1
#
_entry.id   AF-A0A6G2BIG5-F1
#
_cell.length_a   1.000
_cell.length_b   1.000
_cell.length_c   1.000
_cell.angle_alpha   90.00
_cell.angle_beta   90.00
_cell.angle_gamma   90.00
#
_symmetry.space_group_name_H-M   'P 1'
#
loop_
_entity.id
_entity.type
_entity.pdbx_description
1 polymer ?
#
loop_
_entity_poly.entity_id
_entity_poly.type
_entity_poly.pdbx_seq_one_letter_code
_entity_poly.pdbx_strand_id
1 'polypeptide(L)'
;MAHFSEVRPLERTGGLADRNLRDAFHLPAVGASVAEARRRVLARLTEWDVGALVRDDAQLVVSELFTNAVRHTDSEKVDCGLMVTGLRLRLEVTDQGREDARPRRRRPGGDAGADAGADADGENGRGLLLVGALAEAWGIRPGESGGGHMVWAELGCERSAS
;
A
#
# COMPACT_ATOMS: atom_id res chain seq x y z
N MET A 1 -29.75 32.29 -41.81
CA MET A 1 -29.04 32.78 -40.61
C MET A 1 -29.92 32.54 -39.40
N ALA A 2 -29.60 31.54 -38.59
CA ALA A 2 -30.07 31.42 -37.21
C ALA A 2 -28.97 30.68 -36.43
N HIS A 3 -28.34 31.41 -35.54
CA HIS A 3 -27.30 30.95 -34.61
C HIS A 3 -27.95 30.04 -33.57
N PHE A 4 -27.43 28.82 -33.37
CA PHE A 4 -27.68 28.06 -32.14
C PHE A 4 -26.34 27.87 -31.44
N SER A 5 -26.20 28.56 -30.31
CA SER A 5 -25.08 28.46 -29.39
C SER A 5 -25.12 27.13 -28.65
N GLU A 6 -23.93 26.55 -28.47
CA GLU A 6 -23.63 25.40 -27.63
C GLU A 6 -24.28 25.46 -26.24
N VAL A 7 -24.77 24.30 -25.79
CA VAL A 7 -24.70 23.93 -24.37
C VAL A 7 -23.68 22.80 -24.25
N ARG A 8 -22.44 23.17 -23.91
CA ARG A 8 -21.45 22.21 -23.42
C ARG A 8 -21.90 21.70 -22.05
N PRO A 9 -21.98 20.39 -21.79
CA PRO A 9 -22.23 19.91 -20.45
C PRO A 9 -21.11 20.36 -19.52
N LEU A 10 -21.49 20.95 -18.38
CA LEU A 10 -20.59 21.39 -17.33
C LEU A 10 -19.65 20.26 -16.92
N GLU A 11 -18.36 20.57 -16.86
CA GLU A 11 -17.32 19.67 -16.39
C GLU A 11 -17.65 19.16 -14.98
N ARG A 12 -17.58 17.85 -14.78
CA ARG A 12 -17.61 17.25 -13.44
C ARG A 12 -16.28 17.51 -12.74
N THR A 13 -16.02 18.74 -12.32
CA THR A 13 -14.93 19.08 -11.40
C THR A 13 -15.30 18.73 -9.96
N GLY A 14 -15.50 17.43 -9.70
CA GLY A 14 -15.28 16.87 -8.37
C GLY A 14 -13.85 16.35 -8.34
N GLY A 15 -12.89 17.27 -8.17
CA GLY A 15 -11.46 16.96 -8.17
C GLY A 15 -11.10 15.97 -7.07
N LEU A 16 -10.05 15.16 -7.28
CA LEU A 16 -9.55 14.18 -6.30
C LEU A 16 -9.32 14.77 -4.90
N ALA A 17 -9.07 16.09 -4.83
CA ALA A 17 -8.97 16.88 -3.60
C ALA A 17 -10.14 16.69 -2.62
N ASP A 18 -11.36 16.42 -3.10
CA ASP A 18 -12.57 16.22 -2.29
C ASP A 18 -13.03 14.76 -2.22
N ARG A 19 -12.28 13.82 -2.82
CA ARG A 19 -12.68 12.40 -2.85
C ARG A 19 -12.09 11.67 -1.65
N ASN A 20 -12.97 11.12 -0.82
CA ASN A 20 -12.61 10.13 0.20
C ASN A 20 -13.02 8.75 -0.34
N LEU A 21 -12.11 8.11 -1.08
CA LEU A 21 -12.32 6.79 -1.65
C LEU A 21 -11.66 5.76 -0.75
N ARG A 22 -12.33 4.64 -0.51
CA ARG A 22 -11.78 3.55 0.29
C ARG A 22 -12.27 2.20 -0.24
N ASP A 23 -11.41 1.21 -0.11
CA ASP A 23 -11.77 -0.19 -0.30
C ASP A 23 -10.90 -1.07 0.60
N ALA A 24 -11.40 -2.26 0.91
CA ALA A 24 -10.66 -3.24 1.68
C ALA A 24 -11.01 -4.65 1.22
N PHE A 25 -10.00 -5.51 1.23
CA PHE A 25 -10.18 -6.94 0.94
C PHE A 25 -9.22 -7.76 1.78
N HIS A 26 -9.44 -9.06 1.80
CA HIS A 26 -8.52 -10.00 2.43
C HIS A 26 -8.22 -11.17 1.52
N LEU A 27 -7.08 -11.80 1.73
CA LEU A 27 -6.64 -12.97 0.98
C LEU A 27 -6.00 -13.99 1.94
N PRO A 28 -6.02 -15.29 1.59
CA PRO A 28 -5.25 -16.29 2.33
C PRO A 28 -3.75 -15.93 2.35
N ALA A 29 -3.04 -16.23 3.43
CA ALA A 29 -1.61 -15.94 3.57
C ALA A 29 -0.75 -16.97 2.82
N VAL A 30 -0.87 -17.00 1.50
CA VAL A 30 -0.13 -17.90 0.61
C VAL A 30 0.56 -17.12 -0.51
N GLY A 31 1.65 -17.64 -1.07
CA GLY A 31 2.44 -16.94 -2.09
C GLY A 31 1.64 -16.47 -3.31
N ALA A 32 0.62 -17.24 -3.73
CA ALA A 32 -0.26 -16.87 -4.85
C ALA A 32 -1.07 -15.58 -4.58
N SER A 33 -1.35 -15.28 -3.31
CA SER A 33 -2.10 -14.10 -2.89
C SER A 33 -1.34 -12.80 -3.13
N VAL A 34 -0.01 -12.81 -3.22
CA VAL A 34 0.77 -11.60 -3.53
C VAL A 34 0.40 -11.07 -4.93
N ALA A 35 0.31 -11.96 -5.92
CA ALA A 35 -0.08 -11.57 -7.27
C ALA A 35 -1.55 -11.13 -7.35
N GLU A 36 -2.43 -11.77 -6.58
CA GLU A 36 -3.84 -11.38 -6.49
C GLU A 36 -4.01 -10.01 -5.82
N ALA A 37 -3.26 -9.73 -4.75
CA ALA A 37 -3.26 -8.42 -4.09
C ALA A 37 -2.88 -7.30 -5.07
N ARG A 38 -1.78 -7.48 -5.83
CA ARG A 38 -1.38 -6.52 -6.88
C ARG A 38 -2.46 -6.28 -7.93
N ARG A 39 -3.17 -7.33 -8.36
CA ARG A 39 -4.26 -7.21 -9.34
C ARG A 39 -5.43 -6.41 -8.77
N ARG A 40 -5.86 -6.69 -7.54
CA ARG A 40 -6.97 -5.99 -6.89
C ARG A 40 -6.65 -4.52 -6.65
N VAL A 41 -5.45 -4.23 -6.13
CA VAL A 41 -4.98 -2.85 -5.95
C VAL A 41 -4.98 -2.11 -7.28
N LEU A 42 -4.37 -2.66 -8.33
CA LEU A 42 -4.33 -2.02 -9.64
C LEU A 42 -5.74 -1.77 -10.20
N ALA A 43 -6.64 -2.74 -10.10
CA ALA A 43 -8.01 -2.60 -10.57
C ALA A 43 -8.74 -1.46 -9.85
N ARG A 44 -8.64 -1.40 -8.51
CA ARG A 44 -9.25 -0.31 -7.72
C ARG A 44 -8.67 1.06 -8.05
N LEU A 45 -7.34 1.17 -8.12
CA LEU A 45 -6.70 2.44 -8.45
C LEU A 45 -6.98 2.91 -9.88
N THR A 46 -7.18 1.97 -10.81
CA THR A 46 -7.62 2.29 -12.18
C THR A 46 -9.05 2.82 -12.17
N GLU A 47 -9.97 2.19 -11.44
CA GLU A 47 -11.36 2.66 -11.28
C GLU A 47 -11.46 4.03 -10.58
N TRP A 48 -10.46 4.37 -9.78
CA TRP A 48 -10.37 5.66 -9.08
C TRP A 48 -9.63 6.74 -9.86
N ASP A 49 -9.25 6.46 -11.11
CA ASP A 49 -8.49 7.36 -11.98
C ASP A 49 -7.16 7.85 -11.37
N VAL A 50 -6.53 7.04 -10.52
CA VAL A 50 -5.20 7.33 -9.94
C VAL A 50 -4.14 7.26 -11.02
N GLY A 51 -3.20 8.21 -11.06
CA GLY A 51 -2.19 8.30 -12.12
C GLY A 51 -1.27 7.08 -12.25
N ALA A 52 -0.80 6.79 -13.46
CA ALA A 52 -0.08 5.55 -13.78
C ALA A 52 1.16 5.30 -12.91
N LEU A 53 2.00 6.32 -12.71
CA LEU A 53 3.21 6.20 -11.87
C LEU A 53 2.89 5.79 -10.43
N VAL A 54 1.86 6.40 -9.84
CA VAL A 54 1.38 6.08 -8.49
C VAL A 54 0.85 4.65 -8.42
N ARG A 55 0.21 4.15 -9.48
CA ARG A 55 -0.25 2.76 -9.55
C ARG A 55 0.92 1.79 -9.59
N ASP A 56 1.97 2.09 -10.35
CA ASP A 56 3.17 1.25 -10.43
C ASP A 56 3.89 1.18 -9.07
N ASP A 57 4.04 2.31 -8.39
CA ASP A 57 4.62 2.38 -7.03
C ASP A 57 3.74 1.62 -6.02
N ALA A 58 2.43 1.78 -6.09
CA ALA A 58 1.48 1.05 -5.26
C ALA A 58 1.56 -0.46 -5.45
N GLN A 59 1.77 -0.93 -6.68
CA GLN A 59 1.96 -2.35 -6.98
C GLN A 59 3.25 -2.92 -6.36
N LEU A 60 4.34 -2.15 -6.36
CA LEU A 60 5.59 -2.54 -5.71
C LEU A 60 5.40 -2.58 -4.19
N VAL A 61 4.85 -1.52 -3.60
CA VAL A 61 4.60 -1.44 -2.15
C VAL A 61 3.72 -2.59 -1.68
N VAL A 62 2.57 -2.82 -2.32
CA VAL A 62 1.68 -3.92 -1.88
C VAL A 62 2.35 -5.28 -2.05
N SER A 63 3.18 -5.48 -3.08
CA SER A 63 3.92 -6.74 -3.28
C SER A 63 4.87 -7.02 -2.12
N GLU A 64 5.66 -6.03 -1.72
CA GLU A 64 6.60 -6.17 -0.60
C GLU A 64 5.88 -6.38 0.72
N LEU A 65 4.82 -5.61 0.99
CA LEU A 65 4.06 -5.72 2.23
C LEU A 65 3.34 -7.08 2.35
N PHE A 66 2.69 -7.55 1.27
CA PHE A 66 2.08 -8.89 1.26
C PHE A 66 3.12 -10.00 1.37
N THR A 67 4.27 -9.87 0.69
CA THR A 67 5.33 -10.87 0.77
C THR A 67 5.86 -10.98 2.19
N ASN A 68 6.06 -9.85 2.87
CA ASN A 68 6.47 -9.82 4.26
C ASN A 68 5.45 -10.50 5.17
N ALA A 69 4.16 -10.19 5.01
CA ALA A 69 3.09 -10.81 5.78
C ALA A 69 3.05 -12.33 5.57
N VAL A 70 3.13 -12.81 4.32
CA VAL A 70 3.09 -14.24 3.98
C VAL A 70 4.33 -15.00 4.45
N ARG A 71 5.53 -14.39 4.36
CA ARG A 71 6.80 -15.08 4.65
C ARG A 71 7.22 -15.03 6.12
N HIS A 72 6.81 -14.00 6.85
CA HIS A 72 7.39 -13.69 8.16
C HIS A 72 6.37 -13.74 9.30
N THR A 73 5.15 -14.19 9.04
CA THR A 73 4.11 -14.35 10.06
C THR A 73 3.41 -15.70 9.90
N ASP A 74 2.87 -16.22 11.00
CA ASP A 74 2.04 -17.43 10.99
C ASP A 74 0.57 -17.11 10.66
N SER A 75 0.33 -16.10 9.84
CA SER A 75 -1.02 -15.67 9.49
C SER A 75 -1.72 -16.70 8.63
N GLU A 76 -3.03 -16.86 8.80
CA GLU A 76 -3.86 -17.62 7.84
C GLU A 76 -4.41 -16.70 6.74
N LYS A 77 -4.57 -15.41 7.06
CA LYS A 77 -5.16 -14.39 6.21
C LYS A 77 -4.40 -13.07 6.35
N VAL A 78 -4.34 -12.31 5.27
CA VAL A 78 -3.79 -10.96 5.23
C VAL A 78 -4.88 -10.01 4.77
N ASP A 79 -5.14 -8.97 5.58
CA ASP A 79 -6.09 -7.91 5.27
C ASP A 79 -5.37 -6.75 4.55
N CYS A 80 -6.02 -6.16 3.55
CA CYS A 80 -5.51 -5.06 2.75
C CYS A 80 -6.52 -3.92 2.69
N GLY A 81 -6.09 -2.72 3.05
CA GLY A 81 -6.85 -1.48 2.97
C GLY A 81 -6.25 -0.51 1.96
N LEU A 82 -7.11 0.20 1.24
CA LEU A 82 -6.76 1.31 0.38
C LEU A 82 -7.60 2.52 0.74
N MET A 83 -6.96 3.70 0.83
CA MET A 83 -7.66 4.95 1.03
C MET A 83 -7.02 6.06 0.20
N VAL A 84 -7.83 6.77 -0.60
CA VAL A 84 -7.43 8.01 -1.26
C VAL A 84 -8.10 9.16 -0.52
N THR A 85 -7.30 10.11 -0.03
CA THR A 85 -7.78 11.33 0.61
C THR A 85 -7.01 12.52 0.04
N GLY A 86 -7.70 13.33 -0.74
CA GLY A 86 -7.08 14.45 -1.45
C GLY A 86 -6.03 13.98 -2.45
N LEU A 87 -4.75 14.29 -2.19
CA LEU A 87 -3.61 13.91 -3.03
C LEU A 87 -2.74 12.82 -2.37
N ARG A 88 -3.31 12.00 -1.48
CA ARG A 88 -2.59 10.91 -0.81
C ARG A 88 -3.29 9.60 -1.04
N LEU A 89 -2.52 8.59 -1.43
CA LEU A 89 -2.92 7.19 -1.42
C LEU A 89 -2.29 6.51 -0.21
N ARG A 90 -3.10 5.93 0.66
CA ARG A 90 -2.67 5.11 1.79
C ARG A 90 -2.97 3.65 1.52
N LEU A 91 -1.95 2.81 1.67
CA LEU A 91 -2.01 1.36 1.60
C LEU A 91 -1.77 0.80 3.00
N GLU A 92 -2.60 -0.14 3.42
CA GLU A 92 -2.48 -0.82 4.70
C GLU A 92 -2.51 -2.33 4.47
N VAL A 93 -1.58 -3.04 5.11
CA VAL A 93 -1.51 -4.51 5.10
C VAL A 93 -1.42 -4.97 6.54
N THR A 94 -2.41 -5.76 6.97
CA THR A 94 -2.49 -6.28 8.33
C THR A 94 -2.37 -7.79 8.32
N ASP A 95 -1.37 -8.28 9.06
CA ASP A 95 -1.19 -9.70 9.34
C ASP A 95 -1.96 -10.12 10.60
N GLN A 96 -2.08 -11.43 10.84
CA GLN A 96 -2.69 -12.04 12.03
C GLN A 96 -1.64 -12.70 12.94
N GLY A 97 -0.36 -12.37 12.75
CA GLY A 97 0.75 -12.98 13.45
C GLY A 97 0.79 -12.64 14.94
N ARG A 98 1.77 -13.21 15.66
CA ARG A 98 1.99 -12.87 17.07
C ARG A 98 2.58 -11.48 17.21
N GLU A 99 2.25 -10.76 18.28
CA GLU A 99 2.74 -9.39 18.55
C GLU A 99 4.28 -9.29 18.65
N ASP A 100 4.97 -10.41 18.87
CA ASP A 100 6.43 -10.48 18.97
C ASP A 100 7.13 -10.54 17.60
N ALA A 101 6.40 -10.90 16.52
CA ALA A 101 6.92 -11.02 15.16
C ALA A 101 6.87 -9.68 14.40
N ARG A 102 7.52 -8.64 14.96
CA ARG A 102 7.50 -7.28 14.38
C ARG A 102 8.39 -7.17 13.14
N PRO A 103 7.90 -6.58 12.03
CA PRO A 103 8.77 -6.17 10.92
C PRO A 103 9.80 -5.15 11.43
N ARG A 104 11.10 -5.45 11.30
CA ARG A 104 12.18 -4.58 11.82
C ARG A 104 12.57 -3.52 10.79
N ARG A 105 12.49 -2.24 11.17
CA ARG A 105 12.98 -1.11 10.38
C ARG A 105 14.51 -1.04 10.44
N ARG A 106 15.23 -1.23 9.33
CA ARG A 106 16.66 -0.90 9.25
C ARG A 106 16.84 0.59 8.94
N ARG A 107 17.59 1.33 9.75
CA ARG A 107 18.05 2.69 9.41
C ARG A 107 19.24 2.56 8.44
N PRO A 108 19.33 3.36 7.36
CA PRO A 108 20.56 3.45 6.59
C PRO A 108 21.68 3.97 7.51
N GLY A 109 22.70 3.15 7.76
CA GLY A 109 23.88 3.53 8.56
C GLY A 109 23.86 3.16 10.06
N GLY A 110 22.90 2.36 10.54
CA GLY A 110 22.90 1.84 11.91
C GLY A 110 23.70 0.55 12.05
N ASP A 111 24.71 0.58 12.90
CA ASP A 111 25.48 -0.51 13.48
C ASP A 111 24.64 -1.74 13.86
N ALA A 112 25.15 -2.90 13.46
CA ALA A 112 24.64 -4.22 13.82
C ALA A 112 24.84 -4.46 15.33
N GLY A 113 23.93 -3.93 16.14
CA GLY A 113 23.86 -4.21 17.57
C GLY A 113 23.38 -5.64 17.81
N ALA A 114 24.33 -6.48 18.26
CA ALA A 114 24.23 -7.70 19.05
C ALA A 114 22.84 -8.31 19.31
N ASP A 115 22.12 -8.72 18.25
CA ASP A 115 21.05 -9.72 18.25
C ASP A 115 21.01 -10.44 16.88
N ALA A 116 22.20 -10.65 16.28
CA ALA A 116 22.42 -11.24 14.95
C ALA A 116 22.15 -12.77 14.93
N GLY A 117 21.01 -13.19 15.47
CA GLY A 117 20.57 -14.59 15.52
C GLY A 117 19.65 -15.02 14.37
N ALA A 118 19.34 -14.15 13.41
CA ALA A 118 18.45 -14.51 12.29
C ALA A 118 18.70 -13.71 10.99
N ASP A 119 19.95 -13.33 10.73
CA ASP A 119 20.36 -12.72 9.44
C ASP A 119 20.72 -13.80 8.39
N ALA A 120 19.93 -14.87 8.30
CA ALA A 120 20.16 -15.93 7.30
C ALA A 120 19.62 -15.56 5.91
N ASP A 121 18.72 -14.58 5.79
CA ASP A 121 18.26 -14.04 4.51
C ASP A 121 18.25 -12.50 4.58
N GLY A 122 19.25 -11.86 3.98
CA GLY A 122 19.38 -10.41 3.85
C GLY A 122 18.27 -9.73 3.03
N GLU A 123 17.16 -10.42 2.75
CA GLU A 123 15.99 -9.94 2.03
C GLU A 123 15.00 -9.19 2.94
N ASN A 124 14.87 -9.57 4.21
CA ASN A 124 13.89 -8.99 5.14
C ASN A 124 14.02 -7.46 5.29
N GLY A 125 15.23 -6.93 5.10
CA GLY A 125 15.49 -5.49 5.13
C GLY A 125 15.28 -4.78 3.80
N ARG A 126 15.36 -5.46 2.66
CA ARG A 126 15.31 -4.83 1.32
C ARG A 126 13.90 -4.42 0.93
N GLY A 127 12.89 -5.23 1.27
CA GLY A 127 11.49 -4.91 0.96
C GLY A 127 11.02 -3.63 1.64
N LEU A 128 11.31 -3.46 2.95
CA LEU A 128 10.96 -2.23 3.67
C LEU A 128 11.84 -1.04 3.28
N LEU A 129 13.06 -1.25 2.77
CA LEU A 129 13.85 -0.19 2.16
C LEU A 129 13.20 0.33 0.87
N LEU A 130 12.66 -0.56 0.02
CA LEU A 130 11.90 -0.16 -1.17
C LEU A 130 10.65 0.64 -0.78
N VAL A 131 9.87 0.14 0.18
CA VAL A 131 8.71 0.87 0.71
C VAL A 131 9.12 2.24 1.24
N GLY A 132 10.23 2.33 1.98
CA GLY A 132 10.75 3.59 2.49
C GLY A 132 11.30 4.54 1.44
N ALA A 133 11.67 4.05 0.25
CA ALA A 133 12.14 4.87 -0.86
C ALA A 133 11.00 5.42 -1.72
N LEU A 134 9.90 4.67 -1.84
CA LEU A 134 8.72 5.04 -2.63
C LEU A 134 7.70 5.87 -1.84
N ALA A 135 7.58 5.63 -0.53
CA ALA A 135 6.57 6.26 0.30
C ALA A 135 7.02 7.62 0.86
N GLU A 136 6.10 8.58 0.88
CA GLU A 136 6.27 9.85 1.60
C GLU A 136 6.34 9.61 3.12
N ALA A 137 5.53 8.66 3.59
CA ALA A 137 5.51 8.22 4.97
C ALA A 137 5.12 6.74 5.05
N TRP A 138 5.66 6.01 6.02
CA TRP A 138 5.25 4.64 6.30
C TRP A 138 5.46 4.31 7.77
N GLY A 139 4.82 3.27 8.25
CA GLY A 139 4.97 2.86 9.64
C GLY A 139 4.32 1.52 9.95
N ILE A 140 4.42 1.16 11.22
CA ILE A 140 3.88 -0.09 11.78
C ILE A 140 3.03 0.27 13.01
N ARG A 141 1.87 -0.36 13.14
CA ARG A 141 0.98 -0.26 14.31
C ARG A 141 0.47 -1.66 14.69
N PRO A 142 0.08 -1.89 15.96
CA PRO A 142 -0.64 -3.09 16.33
C PRO A 142 -1.94 -3.24 15.52
N GLY A 143 -2.32 -4.47 15.18
CA GLY A 143 -3.63 -4.75 14.59
C GLY A 143 -4.78 -4.42 15.58
N GLU A 144 -5.93 -3.98 15.05
CA GLU A 144 -7.07 -3.51 15.87
C GLU A 144 -7.66 -4.59 16.79
N SER A 145 -7.52 -5.86 16.44
CA SER A 145 -8.06 -7.01 17.18
C SER A 145 -7.11 -7.60 18.23
N GLY A 146 -6.00 -6.93 18.54
CA GLY A 146 -5.02 -7.40 19.53
C GLY A 146 -4.11 -8.54 19.05
N GLY A 147 -4.08 -8.79 17.74
CA GLY A 147 -3.17 -9.72 17.08
C GLY A 147 -2.58 -9.10 15.81
N GLY A 148 -1.37 -9.51 15.46
CA GLY A 148 -0.64 -9.11 14.26
C GLY A 148 -0.21 -7.65 14.22
N HIS A 149 0.36 -7.27 13.09
CA HIS A 149 0.79 -5.91 12.81
C HIS A 149 0.13 -5.37 11.56
N MET A 150 -0.20 -4.09 11.59
CA MET A 150 -0.54 -3.31 10.41
C MET A 150 0.71 -2.56 9.96
N VAL A 151 1.18 -2.86 8.75
CA VAL A 151 2.17 -2.04 8.04
C VAL A 151 1.42 -1.14 7.06
N TRP A 152 1.73 0.14 7.08
CA TRP A 152 1.09 1.12 6.22
C TRP A 152 2.11 1.98 5.48
N ALA A 153 1.74 2.46 4.29
CA ALA A 153 2.54 3.37 3.48
C ALA A 153 1.63 4.41 2.80
N GLU A 154 2.14 5.64 2.68
CA GLU A 154 1.49 6.77 2.03
C GLU A 154 2.29 7.17 0.79
N LEU A 155 1.64 7.21 -0.36
CA LEU A 155 2.18 7.64 -1.64
C LEU A 155 1.55 8.98 -2.04
N GLY A 156 2.37 9.86 -2.60
CA GLY A 156 1.91 11.08 -3.25
C GLY A 156 1.07 10.73 -4.48
N CYS A 157 -0.16 11.22 -4.53
CA CYS A 157 -1.05 11.03 -5.67
C CYS A 157 -1.05 12.31 -6.52
N GLU A 158 -0.19 12.35 -7.55
CA GLU A 158 -0.26 13.38 -8.58
C GLU A 158 -1.26 13.01 -9.69
N ARG A 159 -1.85 14.04 -10.34
CA ARG A 159 -2.77 13.86 -11.46
C ARG A 159 -2.00 13.34 -12.68
N SER A 160 -2.54 12.33 -13.38
CA SER A 160 -2.30 12.23 -14.82
C SER A 160 -3.14 13.32 -15.48
N ALA A 161 -2.50 14.33 -16.07
CA ALA A 161 -3.21 15.28 -16.93
C ALA A 161 -3.73 14.53 -18.15
N SER A 162 -5.05 14.47 -18.30
CA SER A 162 -5.73 14.00 -19.50
C SER A 162 -5.60 15.01 -20.64
#